data_AF-A0A101V099-F1
#
_entry.id   AF-A0A101V099-F1
#
_cell.length_a   1.000
_cell.length_b   1.000
_cell.length_c   1.000
_cell.angle_alpha   90.00
_cell.angle_beta   90.00
_cell.angle_gamma   90.00
#
_symmetry.space_group_name_H-M   'P 1'
#
loop_
_entity.id
_entity.type
_entity.pdbx_description
1 polymer ?
#
loop_
_entity_poly.entity_id
_entity_poly.type
_entity_poly.pdbx_seq_one_letter_code
_entity_poly.pdbx_strand_id
1 'polypeptide(L)'
;MNAPDSPDVLIRSAAASIAGRLAGEKGPVEALRSVVHMVDNDEAELAVDDLVRVIEFFGIRIRRTEHDQIVAAAAQLDALDSLTEVGVDRFIDD
;
A
#
# COMPACT_ATOMS: atom_id res chain seq x y z
N MET A 1 18.99 17.63 5.45
CA MET A 1 17.96 16.64 5.77
C MET A 1 17.09 16.54 4.53
N ASN A 2 17.01 15.36 3.88
CA ASN A 2 16.01 15.14 2.84
C ASN A 2 14.64 15.15 3.52
N ALA A 3 13.66 15.85 2.95
CA ALA A 3 12.29 15.75 3.43
C ALA A 3 11.84 14.28 3.33
N PRO A 4 11.03 13.76 4.28
CA PRO A 4 10.40 12.47 4.08
C PRO A 4 9.62 12.49 2.76
N ASP A 5 9.67 11.39 2.01
CA ASP A 5 8.88 11.24 0.79
C ASP A 5 7.40 11.45 1.12
N SER A 6 6.66 12.10 0.22
CA SER A 6 5.23 12.33 0.41
C SER A 6 4.47 11.00 0.53
N PRO A 7 3.35 10.96 1.27
CA PRO A 7 2.55 9.74 1.41
C PRO A 7 2.17 9.16 0.04
N ASP A 8 1.87 10.01 -0.94
CA ASP A 8 1.56 9.64 -2.32
C ASP A 8 2.69 8.82 -2.98
N VAL A 9 3.94 9.29 -2.84
CA VAL A 9 5.11 8.63 -3.41
C VAL A 9 5.32 7.27 -2.74
N LEU A 10 5.12 7.20 -1.43
CA LEU A 10 5.27 5.97 -0.64
C LEU A 10 4.22 4.93 -1.03
N ILE A 11 2.94 5.31 -1.08
CA ILE A 11 1.83 4.41 -1.45
C ILE A 11 2.01 3.94 -2.90
N ARG A 12 2.31 4.85 -3.82
CA ARG A 12 2.55 4.51 -5.23
C ARG A 12 3.71 3.54 -5.37
N SER A 13 4.81 3.78 -4.66
CA SER A 13 5.99 2.92 -4.69
C SER A 13 5.68 1.52 -4.17
N ALA A 14 4.97 1.42 -3.05
CA ALA A 14 4.56 0.15 -2.47
C ALA A 14 3.61 -0.61 -3.41
N ALA A 15 2.53 0.04 -3.88
CA ALA A 15 1.56 -0.58 -4.78
C ALA A 15 2.20 -1.05 -6.10
N ALA A 16 3.08 -0.24 -6.70
CA ALA A 16 3.79 -0.60 -7.92
C ALA A 16 4.78 -1.75 -7.71
N SER A 17 5.50 -1.77 -6.58
CA SER A 17 6.42 -2.84 -6.22
C SER A 17 5.69 -4.18 -6.03
N ILE A 18 4.57 -4.17 -5.33
CA ILE A 18 3.71 -5.35 -5.14
C ILE A 18 3.17 -5.82 -6.50
N ALA A 19 2.59 -4.91 -7.30
CA ALA A 19 2.01 -5.25 -8.61
C ALA A 19 3.07 -5.82 -9.57
N GLY A 20 4.30 -5.29 -9.53
CA GLY A 20 5.42 -5.79 -10.34
C GLY A 20 5.79 -7.24 -10.01
N ARG A 21 5.66 -7.66 -8.75
CA ARG A 21 5.86 -9.07 -8.37
C ARG A 21 4.71 -9.98 -8.77
N LEU A 22 3.48 -9.45 -8.77
CA LEU A 22 2.27 -10.18 -9.11
C LEU A 22 1.96 -10.17 -10.62
N ALA A 23 2.92 -9.83 -11.49
CA ALA A 23 2.71 -9.56 -12.92
C ALA A 23 2.10 -10.72 -13.77
N GLY A 24 1.74 -11.86 -13.18
CA GLY A 24 0.96 -12.94 -13.79
C GLY A 24 -0.49 -13.07 -13.29
N GLU A 25 -0.88 -12.33 -12.25
CA GLU A 25 -2.17 -12.44 -11.57
C GLU A 25 -3.05 -11.22 -11.86
N LYS A 26 -4.02 -11.38 -12.77
CA LYS A 26 -4.83 -10.25 -13.26
C LYS A 26 -5.60 -9.51 -12.15
N GLY A 27 -6.19 -10.24 -11.20
CA GLY A 27 -7.01 -9.66 -10.13
C GLY A 27 -6.27 -8.67 -9.22
N PRO A 28 -5.22 -9.10 -8.51
CA PRO A 28 -4.51 -8.21 -7.60
C PRO A 28 -3.78 -7.07 -8.33
N VAL A 29 -3.30 -7.30 -9.55
CA VAL A 29 -2.66 -6.24 -10.35
C VAL A 29 -3.65 -5.14 -10.74
N GLU A 30 -4.88 -5.48 -11.12
CA GLU A 30 -5.91 -4.48 -11.42
C GLU A 30 -6.32 -3.69 -10.18
N ALA A 31 -6.47 -4.35 -9.02
CA ALA A 31 -6.77 -3.68 -7.76
C ALA A 31 -5.65 -2.71 -7.32
N LEU A 32 -4.38 -3.13 -7.42
CA LEU A 32 -3.24 -2.26 -7.11
C LEU A 32 -3.10 -1.09 -8.09
N ARG A 33 -3.54 -1.23 -9.34
CA ARG A 33 -3.63 -0.10 -10.28
C ARG A 33 -4.71 0.90 -9.87
N SER A 34 -5.83 0.43 -9.30
CA SER A 34 -6.87 1.29 -8.74
C SER A 34 -6.31 2.13 -7.60
N VAL A 35 -5.55 1.53 -6.68
CA VAL A 35 -4.84 2.25 -5.59
C VAL A 35 -3.94 3.34 -6.15
N VAL A 36 -3.11 3.04 -7.17
CA VAL A 36 -2.26 4.07 -7.81
C VAL A 36 -3.09 5.19 -8.43
N HIS A 37 -4.23 4.85 -9.03
CA HIS A 37 -5.13 5.86 -9.60
C HIS A 37 -5.76 6.75 -8.53
N MET A 38 -6.13 6.24 -7.36
CA MET A 38 -6.60 7.07 -6.23
C MET A 38 -5.53 8.06 -5.80
N VAL A 39 -4.28 7.61 -5.68
CA VAL A 39 -3.14 8.50 -5.39
C VAL A 39 -2.97 9.58 -6.47
N ASP A 40 -3.13 9.25 -7.75
CA ASP A 40 -3.09 10.24 -8.85
C ASP A 40 -4.22 11.28 -8.79
N ASN A 41 -5.31 10.99 -8.08
CA ASN A 41 -6.46 11.88 -7.89
C ASN A 41 -6.47 12.56 -6.51
N ASP A 42 -5.33 12.62 -5.81
CA ASP A 42 -5.19 13.20 -4.47
C ASP A 42 -6.02 12.47 -3.37
N GLU A 43 -6.43 11.23 -3.62
CA GLU A 43 -7.22 10.40 -2.69
C GLU A 43 -6.31 9.47 -1.86
N ALA A 44 -5.19 9.98 -1.34
CA ALA A 44 -4.16 9.17 -0.70
C ALA A 44 -4.63 8.43 0.56
N GLU A 45 -5.50 9.03 1.37
CA GLU A 45 -6.08 8.38 2.57
C GLU A 45 -6.92 7.16 2.19
N LEU A 46 -7.79 7.31 1.17
CA LEU A 46 -8.58 6.20 0.62
C LEU A 46 -7.68 5.16 -0.03
N ALA A 47 -6.60 5.58 -0.69
CA ALA A 47 -5.64 4.67 -1.29
C ALA A 47 -4.94 3.77 -0.26
N VAL A 48 -4.63 4.29 0.95
CA VAL A 48 -4.09 3.46 2.05
C VAL A 48 -5.11 2.40 2.46
N ASP A 49 -6.35 2.80 2.74
CA ASP A 49 -7.41 1.88 3.15
C ASP A 49 -7.66 0.79 2.09
N ASP A 50 -7.76 1.18 0.81
CA ASP A 50 -7.95 0.25 -0.29
C ASP A 50 -6.74 -0.68 -0.47
N LEU A 51 -5.51 -0.16 -0.40
CA LEU A 51 -4.30 -0.98 -0.48
C LEU A 51 -4.26 -2.09 0.57
N VAL A 52 -4.60 -1.73 1.81
CA VAL A 52 -4.59 -2.68 2.93
C VAL A 52 -5.68 -3.74 2.76
N ARG A 53 -6.87 -3.34 2.28
CA ARG A 53 -7.94 -4.29 1.93
C ARG A 53 -7.57 -5.20 0.77
N VAL A 54 -6.86 -4.70 -0.24
CA VAL A 54 -6.38 -5.50 -1.37
C VAL A 54 -5.36 -6.54 -0.89
N ILE A 55 -4.44 -6.15 0.00
CA ILE A 55 -3.48 -7.07 0.62
C ILE A 55 -4.19 -8.18 1.37
N GLU A 56 -5.18 -7.85 2.20
CA GLU A 56 -5.96 -8.86 2.93
C GLU A 56 -6.78 -9.76 2.01
N PHE A 57 -7.57 -9.16 1.12
CA PHE A 57 -8.54 -9.87 0.28
C PHE A 57 -7.87 -10.92 -0.60
N PHE A 58 -6.72 -10.58 -1.18
CA PHE A 58 -5.94 -11.50 -2.01
C PHE A 58 -4.88 -12.29 -1.23
N GLY A 59 -4.71 -12.01 0.07
CA GLY A 59 -3.68 -12.65 0.90
C GLY A 59 -2.25 -12.38 0.41
N ILE A 60 -2.00 -11.17 -0.11
CA ILE A 60 -0.74 -10.82 -0.77
C ILE A 60 0.37 -10.71 0.28
N ARG A 61 1.47 -11.41 0.04
CA ARG A 61 2.68 -11.23 0.85
C ARG A 61 3.43 -9.96 0.45
N ILE A 62 3.77 -9.15 1.44
CA ILE A 62 4.48 -7.89 1.29
C ILE A 62 5.87 -7.97 1.92
N ARG A 63 6.84 -7.23 1.37
CA ARG A 63 8.18 -7.15 1.96
C ARG A 63 8.20 -6.13 3.09
N ARG A 64 9.18 -6.26 3.99
CA ARG A 64 9.46 -5.26 5.04
C ARG A 64 9.51 -3.82 4.50
N THR A 65 10.20 -3.60 3.37
CA THR A 65 10.31 -2.27 2.75
C THR A 65 8.96 -1.70 2.30
N GLU A 66 8.06 -2.54 1.79
CA GLU A 66 6.73 -2.08 1.35
C GLU A 66 5.84 -1.79 2.55
N HIS A 67 5.91 -2.65 3.56
CA HIS A 67 5.26 -2.42 4.83
C HIS A 67 5.70 -1.08 5.45
N ASP A 68 7.01 -0.83 5.52
CA ASP A 68 7.54 0.39 6.10
C ASP A 68 7.09 1.64 5.30
N GLN A 69 6.97 1.53 3.97
CA GLN A 69 6.41 2.59 3.12
C GLN A 69 4.93 2.83 3.42
N ILE A 70 4.13 1.77 3.55
CA ILE A 70 2.70 1.87 3.86
C ILE A 70 2.50 2.48 5.25
N VAL A 71 3.25 2.03 6.26
CA VAL A 71 3.21 2.58 7.63
C VAL A 71 3.62 4.06 7.64
N ALA A 72 4.69 4.41 6.92
CA ALA A 72 5.14 5.80 6.85
C ALA A 72 4.13 6.71 6.14
N ALA A 73 3.42 6.22 5.12
CA ALA A 73 2.34 6.95 4.47
C ALA A 73 1.13 7.10 5.38
N ALA A 74 0.67 6.00 6.00
CA ALA A 74 -0.45 5.99 6.92
C ALA A 74 -0.21 6.90 8.13
N ALA A 75 1.01 6.92 8.69
CA ALA A 75 1.37 7.83 9.78
C ALA A 75 1.30 9.31 9.37
N GLN A 76 1.66 9.65 8.13
CA GLN A 76 1.56 11.02 7.61
C GLN A 76 0.11 11.44 7.32
N LEU A 77 -0.76 10.48 7.01
CA LEU A 77 -2.17 10.68 6.69
C LEU A 77 -3.11 10.45 7.90
N ASP A 78 -2.57 10.17 9.08
CA ASP A 78 -3.34 9.79 10.28
C ASP A 78 -4.26 8.56 10.07
N ALA A 79 -3.85 7.65 9.19
CA ALA A 79 -4.59 6.47 8.75
C ALA A 79 -4.01 5.14 9.30
N LEU A 80 -3.27 5.20 10.42
CA LEU A 80 -2.67 4.00 11.03
C LEU A 80 -3.71 2.99 11.50
N ASP A 81 -4.91 3.46 11.86
CA ASP A 81 -5.99 2.59 12.33
C ASP A 81 -6.37 1.55 11.27
N SER A 82 -6.41 1.92 9.97
CA SER A 82 -6.67 0.98 8.86
C SER A 82 -5.69 -0.18 8.80
N LEU A 83 -4.41 0.06 9.13
CA LEU A 83 -3.39 -1.00 9.16
C LEU A 83 -3.60 -1.96 10.31
N THR A 84 -3.96 -1.42 11.47
CA THR A 84 -4.19 -2.22 12.69
C THR A 84 -5.48 -3.02 12.62
N GLU A 85 -6.54 -2.47 12.01
CA GLU A 85 -7.83 -3.13 11.83
C GLU A 85 -7.69 -4.39 10.96
N VAL A 86 -6.97 -4.26 9.84
CA VAL A 86 -6.73 -5.37 8.91
C VAL A 86 -5.56 -6.27 9.37
N GLY A 87 -4.74 -5.78 10.30
CA GLY A 87 -3.57 -6.49 10.81
C GLY A 87 -2.55 -6.78 9.72
N VAL A 88 -2.16 -5.76 8.95
CA VAL A 88 -1.31 -5.90 7.76
C VAL A 88 0.04 -6.57 8.05
N ASP A 89 0.55 -6.45 9.28
CA ASP A 89 1.81 -7.06 9.73
C ASP A 89 1.86 -8.58 9.51
N ARG A 90 0.71 -9.27 9.51
CA ARG A 90 0.64 -10.74 9.30
C ARG A 90 1.03 -11.18 7.89
N PHE A 91 1.09 -10.23 6.95
CA PHE A 91 1.42 -10.46 5.54
C PHE A 91 2.88 -10.15 5.20
N ILE A 92 3.68 -9.72 6.17
CA ILE A 92 5.12 -9.46 5.96
C ILE A 92 5.84 -10.79 5.70
N ASP A 93 6.57 -10.88 4.59
CA ASP A 93 7.58 -11.91 4.32
C ASP A 93 8.95 -11.42 4.81
N ASP A 94 9.69 -12.32 5.48
CA ASP A 94 11.04 -12.12 6.03
C ASP A 94 12.13 -12.19 4.95
#